data_AF-A0A7C6IIF7-F1
#
_entry.id   AF-A0A7C6IIF7-F1
#
_cell.length_a   1.000
_cell.length_b   1.000
_cell.length_c   1.000
_cell.angle_alpha   90.00
_cell.angle_beta   90.00
_cell.angle_gamma   90.00
#
_symmetry.space_group_name_H-M   'P 1'
#
loop_
_entity.id
_entity.type
_entity.pdbx_description
1 polymer ?
#
loop_
_entity_poly.entity_id
_entity_poly.type
_entity_poly.pdbx_seq_one_letter_code
_entity_poly.pdbx_strand_id
1 'polypeptide(L)'
;MKESINNAFLFNLVLIFFAIMLAMLIGSLSYSKAYRVKNRLIGILEKHKVYDYNAKQEIESNLKDIGYKSNPRGGSTCPARRGTLLQPHTTNYRYCIYENDEAKGYSYTVVVFMYFEIPIIGGFLEFPVSGDTKVIYDL
;
A
#
# COMPACT_ATOMS: atom_id res chain seq x y z
N MET A 1 -35.67 37.26 6.01
CA MET A 1 -34.27 36.99 5.62
C MET A 1 -33.41 36.33 6.72
N LYS A 2 -33.82 36.29 8.00
CA LYS A 2 -33.12 35.50 9.04
C LYS A 2 -33.30 33.98 8.90
N GLU A 3 -34.42 33.52 8.33
CA GLU A 3 -34.67 32.08 8.11
C GLU A 3 -33.76 31.45 7.04
N SER A 4 -33.35 32.21 6.02
CA SER A 4 -32.44 31.71 4.97
C SER A 4 -31.01 31.50 5.48
N ILE A 5 -30.58 32.25 6.50
CA ILE A 5 -29.27 32.08 7.15
C ILE A 5 -29.26 30.79 8.00
N ASN A 6 -30.36 30.46 8.66
CA ASN A 6 -30.48 29.23 9.44
C ASN A 6 -30.49 27.97 8.54
N ASN A 7 -31.13 28.07 7.38
CA ASN A 7 -31.15 26.97 6.40
C ASN A 7 -29.77 26.72 5.76
N ALA A 8 -29.00 27.78 5.49
CA ALA A 8 -27.63 27.65 4.98
C ALA A 8 -26.68 26.97 5.99
N PHE A 9 -26.85 27.25 7.29
CA PHE A 9 -26.07 26.60 8.35
C PHE A 9 -26.34 25.09 8.45
N LEU A 10 -27.62 24.69 8.41
CA LEU A 10 -28.01 23.27 8.40
C LEU A 10 -27.47 22.55 7.16
N PHE A 11 -27.55 23.17 5.99
CA PHE A 11 -27.02 22.59 4.77
C PHE A 11 -25.50 22.37 4.82
N ASN A 12 -24.76 23.35 5.37
CA ASN A 12 -23.31 23.22 5.53
C ASN A 12 -22.93 22.12 6.52
N LEU A 13 -23.70 21.96 7.61
CA LEU A 13 -23.50 20.88 8.58
C LEU A 13 -23.71 19.50 7.93
N VAL A 14 -24.77 19.34 7.14
CA VAL A 14 -25.04 18.08 6.39
C VAL A 14 -23.91 17.78 5.40
N LEU A 15 -23.42 18.80 4.68
CA LEU A 15 -22.30 18.65 3.75
C LEU A 15 -21.03 18.16 4.43
N ILE A 16 -20.71 18.67 5.63
CA ILE A 16 -19.54 18.24 6.40
C ILE A 16 -19.67 16.76 6.78
N PHE A 17 -20.83 16.34 7.32
CA PHE A 17 -21.07 14.94 7.66
C PHE A 17 -20.97 14.02 6.44
N PHE A 18 -21.53 14.44 5.30
CA PHE A 18 -21.44 13.70 4.06
C PHE A 18 -19.98 13.58 3.56
N ALA A 19 -19.21 14.66 3.63
CA ALA A 19 -17.79 14.65 3.26
C ALA A 19 -16.98 13.70 4.13
N ILE A 20 -17.23 13.66 5.45
CA ILE A 20 -16.59 12.71 6.37
C ILE A 20 -16.96 11.27 6.00
N MET A 21 -18.23 10.99 5.68
CA MET A 21 -18.66 9.66 5.28
C MET A 21 -17.98 9.19 3.98
N LEU A 22 -17.88 10.07 2.98
CA LEU A 22 -17.15 9.79 1.74
C LEU A 22 -15.66 9.54 1.99
N ALA A 23 -15.04 10.36 2.85
CA ALA A 23 -13.64 10.18 3.24
C ALA A 23 -13.41 8.81 3.89
N MET A 24 -14.28 8.39 4.82
CA MET A 24 -14.20 7.06 5.44
C MET A 24 -14.37 5.91 4.43
N LEU A 25 -15.30 6.05 3.47
CA LEU A 25 -15.53 5.05 2.43
C LEU A 25 -14.31 4.91 1.51
N ILE A 26 -13.78 6.02 1.00
CA ILE A 26 -12.57 6.03 0.17
C ILE A 26 -11.38 5.42 0.92
N GLY A 27 -11.22 5.78 2.20
CA GLY A 27 -10.15 5.26 3.05
C GLY A 27 -10.23 3.75 3.22
N SER A 28 -11.44 3.23 3.44
CA SER A 28 -11.68 1.79 3.57
C SER A 28 -11.36 1.02 2.28
N LEU A 29 -11.72 1.57 1.12
CA LEU A 29 -11.40 0.98 -0.18
C LEU A 29 -9.89 0.96 -0.45
N SER A 30 -9.19 2.08 -0.20
CA SER A 30 -7.73 2.17 -0.36
C SER A 30 -7.00 1.21 0.58
N TYR A 31 -7.47 1.09 1.83
CA TYR A 31 -6.94 0.11 2.79
C TYR A 31 -7.10 -1.33 2.30
N SER A 32 -8.30 -1.69 1.82
CA SER A 32 -8.58 -3.03 1.28
C SER A 32 -7.68 -3.39 0.09
N LYS A 33 -7.46 -2.45 -0.84
CA LYS A 33 -6.55 -2.64 -1.97
C LYS A 33 -5.11 -2.87 -1.51
N ALA A 34 -4.58 -2.03 -0.63
CA ALA A 34 -3.22 -2.18 -0.12
C ALA A 34 -3.03 -3.52 0.62
N TYR A 35 -4.01 -3.93 1.43
CA TYR A 35 -3.96 -5.21 2.13
C TYR A 35 -3.99 -6.41 1.17
N ARG A 36 -4.80 -6.34 0.10
CA ARG A 36 -4.84 -7.37 -0.95
C ARG A 36 -3.49 -7.48 -1.67
N VAL A 37 -2.89 -6.35 -2.03
CA VAL A 37 -1.58 -6.29 -2.67
C VAL A 37 -0.52 -6.90 -1.75
N LYS A 38 -0.47 -6.47 -0.48
CA LYS A 38 0.46 -7.01 0.53
C LYS A 38 0.38 -8.54 0.60
N ASN A 39 -0.82 -9.08 0.78
CA ASN A 39 -1.01 -10.53 0.90
C ASN A 39 -0.61 -11.28 -0.38
N ARG A 40 -0.85 -10.67 -1.55
CA ARG A 40 -0.46 -11.27 -2.82
C ARG A 40 1.06 -11.32 -2.97
N LEU A 41 1.77 -10.25 -2.63
CA LEU A 41 3.24 -10.20 -2.63
C LEU A 41 3.83 -11.23 -1.67
N ILE A 42 3.29 -11.32 -0.43
CA ILE A 42 3.67 -12.36 0.53
C ILE A 42 3.51 -13.75 -0.09
N GLY A 43 2.36 -14.05 -0.70
CA GLY A 43 2.12 -15.34 -1.33
C GLY A 43 3.06 -15.65 -2.50
N ILE A 44 3.45 -14.64 -3.30
CA ILE A 44 4.42 -14.82 -4.39
C ILE A 44 5.82 -15.13 -3.84
N LEU A 45 6.24 -14.44 -2.78
CA LEU A 45 7.53 -14.67 -2.13
C LEU A 45 7.58 -16.04 -1.46
N GLU A 46 6.52 -16.45 -0.77
CA GLU A 46 6.42 -17.79 -0.19
C GLU A 46 6.44 -18.89 -1.26
N LYS A 47 5.84 -18.64 -2.43
CA LYS A 47 5.83 -19.58 -3.57
C LYS A 47 7.21 -19.75 -4.20
N HIS A 48 7.93 -18.65 -4.45
CA HIS A 48 9.24 -18.71 -5.10
C HIS A 48 10.36 -19.09 -4.13
N LYS A 49 10.12 -18.93 -2.82
CA LYS A 49 11.10 -19.04 -1.74
C LYS A 49 12.22 -18.00 -1.82
N VAL A 50 12.67 -17.58 -2.99
CA VAL A 50 13.71 -16.57 -3.18
C VAL A 50 13.14 -15.40 -3.99
N TYR A 51 13.57 -14.19 -3.67
CA TYR A 51 13.27 -13.02 -4.49
C TYR A 51 14.20 -12.95 -5.72
N ASP A 52 13.79 -13.61 -6.81
CA ASP A 52 14.50 -13.65 -8.09
C ASP A 52 13.82 -12.80 -9.19
N TYR A 53 14.37 -12.85 -10.41
CA TYR A 53 13.78 -12.15 -11.56
C TYR A 53 12.35 -12.61 -11.88
N ASN A 54 12.06 -13.90 -11.72
CA ASN A 54 10.73 -14.46 -11.98
C ASN A 54 9.71 -13.96 -10.96
N ALA A 55 10.08 -13.96 -9.67
CA ALA A 55 9.27 -13.39 -8.60
C ALA A 55 8.99 -11.91 -8.85
N LYS A 56 10.00 -11.13 -9.30
CA LYS A 56 9.81 -9.72 -9.67
C LYS A 56 8.79 -9.56 -10.81
N GLN A 57 8.92 -10.33 -11.89
CA GLN A 57 7.97 -10.26 -13.02
C GLN A 57 6.55 -10.65 -12.61
N GLU A 58 6.39 -11.70 -11.80
CA GLU A 58 5.08 -12.12 -11.29
C GLU A 58 4.47 -11.04 -10.39
N ILE A 59 5.29 -10.37 -9.56
CA ILE A 59 4.86 -9.23 -8.73
C ILE A 59 4.38 -8.08 -9.63
N GLU A 60 5.19 -7.61 -10.58
CA GLU A 60 4.82 -6.47 -11.43
C GLU A 60 3.55 -6.75 -12.26
N SER A 61 3.41 -7.97 -12.79
CA SER A 61 2.19 -8.38 -13.50
C SER A 61 0.96 -8.38 -12.58
N ASN A 62 1.09 -8.87 -11.34
CA ASN A 62 0.00 -8.86 -10.36
C ASN A 62 -0.35 -7.43 -9.92
N LEU A 63 0.65 -6.57 -9.70
CA LEU A 63 0.44 -5.16 -9.33
C LEU A 63 -0.31 -4.41 -10.42
N LYS A 64 0.00 -4.70 -11.69
CA LYS A 64 -0.74 -4.17 -12.85
C LYS A 64 -2.19 -4.63 -12.87
N ASP A 65 -2.42 -5.93 -12.69
CA ASP A 65 -3.77 -6.54 -12.72
C ASP A 65 -4.67 -6.02 -11.58
N ILE A 66 -4.11 -5.84 -10.39
CA ILE A 66 -4.83 -5.29 -9.22
C ILE A 66 -5.08 -3.77 -9.36
N GLY A 67 -4.44 -3.11 -10.34
CA GLY A 67 -4.52 -1.67 -10.52
C GLY A 67 -3.82 -0.90 -9.41
N TYR A 68 -2.70 -1.43 -8.90
CA TYR A 68 -1.87 -0.73 -7.93
C TYR A 68 -1.22 0.51 -8.57
N LYS A 69 -1.05 1.59 -7.79
CA LYS A 69 -0.58 2.87 -8.32
C LYS A 69 0.83 2.73 -8.89
N SER A 70 0.99 3.04 -10.18
CA SER A 70 2.31 3.07 -10.82
C SER A 70 3.11 4.29 -10.37
N ASN A 71 4.39 4.08 -10.07
CA ASN A 71 5.38 5.09 -9.81
C ASN A 71 6.46 5.07 -10.93
N PRO A 72 6.16 5.62 -12.12
CA PRO A 72 7.05 5.55 -13.28
C PRO A 72 8.38 6.28 -13.08
N ARG A 73 8.51 7.11 -12.03
CA ARG A 73 9.74 7.82 -11.67
C ARG A 73 10.71 6.98 -10.82
N GLY A 74 10.37 5.72 -10.52
CA GLY A 74 11.30 4.73 -9.94
C GLY A 74 11.81 5.02 -8.52
N GLY A 75 11.42 6.14 -7.90
CA GLY A 75 11.78 6.47 -6.52
C GLY A 75 10.93 5.68 -5.53
N SER A 76 11.32 4.45 -5.20
CA SER A 76 10.80 3.77 -4.02
C SER A 76 11.57 4.23 -2.78
N THR A 77 11.18 5.36 -2.20
CA THR A 77 11.67 5.71 -0.86
C THR A 77 11.10 4.70 0.12
N CYS A 78 11.94 3.73 0.48
CA CYS A 78 11.63 2.66 1.41
C CYS A 78 11.96 3.11 2.84
N PRO A 79 11.06 2.91 3.81
CA PRO A 79 11.34 3.25 5.21
C PRO A 79 12.50 2.42 5.75
N ALA A 80 13.30 2.95 6.68
CA ALA A 80 14.28 2.11 7.36
C ALA A 80 13.55 1.01 8.16
N ARG A 81 13.89 -0.25 7.89
CA ARG A 81 13.36 -1.45 8.56
C ARG A 81 14.53 -2.40 8.83
N ARG A 82 14.30 -3.36 9.72
CA ARG A 82 15.24 -4.47 9.92
C ARG A 82 15.29 -5.33 8.65
N GLY A 83 16.45 -5.91 8.37
CA GLY A 83 16.69 -6.76 7.20
C GLY A 83 17.36 -6.05 6.03
N THR A 84 17.83 -6.84 5.07
CA THR A 84 18.50 -6.38 3.85
C THR A 84 17.45 -6.00 2.82
N LEU A 85 17.47 -4.74 2.35
CA LEU A 85 16.57 -4.30 1.28
C LEU A 85 16.97 -4.97 -0.04
N LEU A 86 16.09 -5.81 -0.59
CA LEU A 86 16.35 -6.57 -1.82
C LEU A 86 15.85 -5.88 -3.10
N GLN A 87 15.24 -4.70 -2.98
CA GLN A 87 14.55 -4.09 -4.11
C GLN A 87 15.52 -3.54 -5.17
N PRO A 88 15.33 -3.87 -6.46
CA PRO A 88 16.02 -3.18 -7.54
C PRO A 88 15.44 -1.78 -7.72
N HIS A 89 16.30 -0.78 -7.92
CA HIS A 89 15.95 0.64 -8.18
C HIS A 89 15.06 0.90 -9.42
N THR A 90 14.63 -0.14 -10.13
CA THR A 90 13.96 -0.08 -11.44
C THR A 90 12.63 -0.84 -11.42
N THR A 91 11.69 -0.40 -10.59
CA THR A 91 10.31 -0.91 -10.63
C THR A 91 9.35 0.24 -10.92
N ASN A 92 8.34 -0.02 -11.75
CA ASN A 92 7.28 0.94 -12.06
C ASN A 92 6.25 1.06 -10.92
N TYR A 93 6.48 0.41 -9.78
CA TYR A 93 5.59 0.40 -8.64
C TYR A 93 6.36 0.73 -7.36
N ARG A 94 5.64 1.19 -6.34
CA ARG A 94 6.24 1.46 -5.03
C ARG A 94 5.84 0.39 -4.03
N TYR A 95 6.71 -0.59 -3.86
CA TYR A 95 6.70 -1.58 -2.78
C TYR A 95 8.12 -1.67 -2.22
N CYS A 96 8.36 -2.35 -1.09
CA CYS A 96 9.69 -2.63 -0.56
C CYS A 96 9.71 -4.06 -0.04
N ILE A 97 10.84 -4.75 -0.21
CA ILE A 97 11.04 -6.12 0.28
C ILE A 97 12.34 -6.14 1.05
N TYR A 98 12.27 -6.59 2.30
CA TYR A 98 13.42 -6.77 3.17
C TYR A 98 13.56 -8.25 3.47
N GLU A 99 14.77 -8.77 3.37
CA GLU A 99 15.12 -10.11 3.81
C GLU A 99 15.64 -10.04 5.25
N ASN A 100 15.01 -10.78 6.15
CA ASN A 100 15.43 -10.90 7.52
C ASN A 100 16.01 -12.29 7.75
N ASP A 101 17.23 -12.33 8.28
CA ASP A 101 17.84 -13.57 8.75
C ASP A 101 17.13 -14.06 10.02
N GLU A 102 16.67 -15.31 9.98
CA GLU A 102 16.02 -16.00 11.09
C GLU A 102 16.90 -17.17 11.55
N ALA A 103 16.72 -17.65 12.79
CA ALA A 103 17.59 -18.69 13.34
C ALA A 103 17.60 -20.04 12.58
N LYS A 104 16.61 -20.28 11.70
CA LYS A 104 16.45 -21.53 10.94
C LYS A 104 16.16 -21.29 9.44
N GLY A 105 16.52 -20.12 8.91
CA GLY A 105 16.22 -19.74 7.53
C GLY A 105 16.10 -18.23 7.39
N TYR A 106 15.17 -17.77 6.55
CA TYR A 106 14.95 -16.34 6.33
C TYR A 106 13.46 -16.03 6.20
N SER A 107 13.08 -14.78 6.46
CA SER A 107 11.72 -14.26 6.30
C SER A 107 11.74 -12.97 5.49
N TYR A 108 10.70 -12.72 4.70
CA TYR A 108 10.58 -11.48 3.95
C TYR A 108 9.57 -10.54 4.59
N THR A 109 9.99 -9.30 4.87
CA THR A 109 9.07 -8.20 5.18
C THR A 109 8.70 -7.47 3.90
N VAL A 110 7.41 -7.46 3.58
CA VAL A 110 6.85 -6.70 2.46
C VAL A 110 6.24 -5.41 2.99
N VAL A 111 6.58 -4.28 2.38
CA VAL A 111 5.97 -2.97 2.65
C VAL A 111 5.33 -2.45 1.38
N VAL A 112 4.05 -2.14 1.45
CA VAL A 112 3.28 -1.50 0.38
C VAL A 112 2.67 -0.21 0.92
N PHE A 113 2.29 0.70 0.04
CA PHE A 113 1.72 1.99 0.45
C PHE A 113 0.24 2.04 0.09
N MET A 114 -0.61 2.42 1.06
CA MET A 114 -1.98 2.83 0.77
C MET A 114 -1.98 4.30 0.38
N TYR A 115 -2.70 4.62 -0.70
CA TYR A 115 -2.86 5.98 -1.19
C TYR A 115 -4.25 6.47 -0.85
N PHE A 116 -4.32 7.53 -0.06
CA PHE A 116 -5.56 8.21 0.29
C PHE A 116 -5.61 9.56 -0.41
N GLU A 117 -6.58 9.71 -1.31
CA GLU A 117 -6.80 10.94 -2.06
C GLU A 117 -7.78 11.82 -1.27
N ILE A 118 -7.33 13.01 -0.85
CA ILE A 118 -8.20 13.95 -0.14
C ILE A 118 -8.92 14.81 -1.19
N PRO A 119 -10.24 14.68 -1.36
CA PRO A 119 -10.97 15.37 -2.43
C PRO A 119 -10.95 16.90 -2.31
N ILE A 120 -10.69 17.47 -1.13
CA ILE A 120 -10.82 18.91 -0.85
C ILE A 120 -9.49 19.66 -0.99
N ILE A 121 -8.36 19.02 -0.64
CA ILE A 121 -7.04 19.70 -0.51
C ILE A 121 -6.10 19.31 -1.66
N GLY A 122 -6.47 18.32 -2.49
CA GLY A 122 -5.62 17.82 -3.59
C GLY A 122 -4.34 17.13 -3.11
N GLY A 123 -4.21 16.90 -1.81
CA GLY A 123 -3.09 16.19 -1.19
C GLY A 123 -3.29 14.68 -1.24
N PHE A 124 -2.18 13.96 -1.38
CA PHE A 124 -2.13 12.52 -1.22
C PHE A 124 -1.54 12.21 0.15
N LEU A 125 -2.28 11.50 0.99
CA LEU A 125 -1.71 10.87 2.17
C LEU A 125 -1.30 9.45 1.82
N GLU A 126 -0.09 9.08 2.22
CA GLU A 126 0.47 7.76 1.97
C GLU A 126 0.78 7.11 3.31
N PHE A 127 0.26 5.91 3.53
CA PHE A 127 0.56 5.16 4.75
C PHE A 127 1.21 3.82 4.39
N PRO A 128 2.35 3.46 5.02
CA PRO A 128 2.98 2.17 4.80
C PRO A 128 2.18 1.08 5.50
N VAL A 129 1.89 0.00 4.76
CA VAL A 129 1.27 -1.23 5.24
C VAL A 129 2.31 -2.34 5.10
N SER A 130 2.73 -2.90 6.23
CA SER A 130 3.74 -3.96 6.28
C SER A 130 3.13 -5.32 6.56
N GLY A 131 3.81 -6.38 6.15
CA GLY A 131 3.53 -7.75 6.59
C GLY A 131 4.67 -8.68 6.24
N ASP A 132 4.80 -9.73 7.03
CA ASP A 132 5.90 -10.68 6.95
C ASP A 132 5.43 -12.00 6.33
N THR A 133 6.30 -12.65 5.58
CA THR A 133 6.11 -14.04 5.16
C THR A 133 6.33 -14.98 6.34
N LYS A 134 5.89 -16.23 6.20
CA LYS A 134 6.40 -17.31 7.05
C LYS A 134 7.92 -17.47 6.87
N VAL A 135 8.56 -18.06 7.88
CA VAL A 135 9.97 -18.45 7.79
C VAL A 135 10.13 -19.48 6.68
N ILE A 136 11.01 -19.18 5.74
CA ILE A 136 11.40 -20.06 4.66
C ILE A 136 12.65 -20.81 5.16
N TYR A 137 12.50 -22.11 5.35
CA TYR A 137 13.57 -22.96 5.86
C TYR A 137 14.56 -23.30 4.73
N ASP A 138 15.84 -23.05 4.97
CA ASP A 138 16.92 -23.66 4.19
C ASP A 138 17.05 -25.11 4.67
N LEU A 139 16.73 -26.06 3.79
CA LEU A 139 16.82 -27.50 4.06
C LEU A 139 18.23 -28.02 3.81
#